data_AF-A0A5K0ZV88-F1
#
_entry.id   AF-A0A5K0ZV88-F1
#
_cell.length_a   1.000
_cell.length_b   1.000
_cell.length_c   1.000
_cell.angle_alpha   90.00
_cell.angle_beta   90.00
_cell.angle_gamma   90.00
#
_symmetry.space_group_name_H-M   'P 1'
#
loop_
_entity.id
_entity.type
_entity.pdbx_description
1 polymer ?
#
loop_
_entity_poly.entity_id
_entity_poly.type
_entity_poly.pdbx_seq_one_letter_code
_entity_poly.pdbx_strand_id
1 'polypeptide(L)'
;MLGLDNDPLDREQAINALWKYSLGGKECIDEIMKFPGCINLAVSLLKSESKTTSEAAAGLLRSISAVNLYRTSVSAGGAIEEITGLLSRSVVCAE
;
A
#
# COMPACT_ATOMS: atom_id res chain seq x y z
N MET A 1 -5.19 15.56 -5.10
CA MET A 1 -5.47 14.62 -3.98
C MET A 1 -5.48 13.23 -4.59
N LEU A 2 -4.80 12.23 -4.01
CA LEU A 2 -4.87 10.85 -4.51
C LEU A 2 -6.30 10.34 -4.24
N GLY A 3 -7.18 10.55 -5.23
CA GLY A 3 -8.62 10.42 -5.08
C GLY A 3 -9.03 8.97 -4.96
N LEU A 4 -9.68 8.64 -3.85
CA LEU A 4 -10.49 7.42 -3.71
C LEU A 4 -11.77 7.48 -4.55
N ASP A 5 -11.86 8.42 -5.49
CA ASP A 5 -12.92 8.59 -6.49
C ASP A 5 -12.41 8.28 -7.92
N ASN A 6 -11.11 8.01 -8.11
CA ASN A 6 -10.55 7.66 -9.41
C ASN A 6 -11.00 6.27 -9.89
N ASP A 7 -10.91 5.99 -11.18
CA ASP A 7 -11.27 4.66 -11.69
C ASP A 7 -10.46 3.54 -10.96
N PRO A 8 -11.06 2.37 -10.67
CA PRO A 8 -10.35 1.27 -10.03
C PRO A 8 -9.06 0.86 -10.74
N LEU A 9 -9.06 0.92 -12.09
CA LEU A 9 -7.89 0.62 -12.91
C LEU A 9 -6.80 1.67 -12.73
N ASP A 10 -7.16 2.95 -12.66
CA ASP A 10 -6.20 4.04 -12.42
C ASP A 10 -5.53 3.87 -11.06
N ARG A 11 -6.27 3.44 -10.03
CA ARG A 11 -5.72 3.16 -8.70
C ARG A 11 -4.79 1.95 -8.70
N GLU A 12 -5.16 0.89 -9.43
CA GLU A 12 -4.30 -0.28 -9.60
C GLU A 12 -2.97 0.09 -10.31
N GLN A 13 -3.05 0.87 -11.38
CA GLN A 13 -1.86 1.32 -12.10
C GLN A 13 -0.99 2.23 -11.22
N ALA A 14 -1.62 3.14 -10.48
CA ALA A 14 -0.93 4.03 -9.56
C ALA A 14 -0.20 3.25 -8.44
N ILE A 15 -0.85 2.29 -7.79
CA ILE A 15 -0.19 1.53 -6.70
C ILE A 15 0.96 0.69 -7.23
N ASN A 16 0.82 0.09 -8.42
CA ASN A 16 1.89 -0.65 -9.08
C ASN A 16 3.07 0.25 -9.42
N ALA A 17 2.82 1.44 -9.94
CA ALA A 17 3.86 2.42 -10.27
C ALA A 17 4.59 2.90 -9.01
N LEU A 18 3.85 3.25 -7.95
CA LEU A 18 4.41 3.68 -6.67
C LEU A 18 5.23 2.57 -6.01
N TRP A 19 4.76 1.33 -6.02
CA TRP A 19 5.52 0.21 -5.49
C TRP A 19 6.83 0.03 -6.24
N LYS A 20 6.81 -0.03 -7.57
CA LYS A 20 8.01 -0.14 -8.40
C LYS A 20 8.99 1.01 -8.16
N TYR A 21 8.47 2.24 -8.05
CA TYR A 21 9.29 3.41 -7.75
C TYR A 21 9.94 3.33 -6.37
N SER A 22 9.23 2.81 -5.36
CA SER A 22 9.76 2.63 -3.99
C SER A 22 10.99 1.71 -3.91
N LEU A 23 11.18 0.83 -4.90
CA LEU A 23 12.35 -0.04 -4.99
C LEU A 23 13.65 0.71 -5.30
N GLY A 24 13.56 1.98 -5.72
CA GLY A 24 14.71 2.87 -5.91
C GLY A 24 15.40 3.30 -4.61
N GLY A 25 14.87 2.90 -3.45
CA GLY A 25 15.46 3.14 -2.14
C GLY A 25 14.83 4.31 -1.39
N LYS A 26 15.54 4.80 -0.36
CA LYS A 26 15.00 5.77 0.58
C LYS A 26 14.54 7.07 -0.09
N GLU A 27 15.31 7.62 -1.03
CA GLU A 27 14.96 8.88 -1.70
C GLU A 27 13.62 8.78 -2.43
N CYS A 28 13.37 7.66 -3.12
CA CYS A 28 12.08 7.40 -3.77
C CYS A 28 10.94 7.29 -2.75
N ILE A 29 11.18 6.64 -1.61
CA ILE A 29 10.20 6.56 -0.52
C ILE A 29 9.91 7.95 0.05
N ASP A 30 10.94 8.77 0.26
CA ASP A 30 10.81 10.13 0.75
C ASP A 30 9.96 10.97 -0.23
N GLU A 31 10.17 10.84 -1.55
CA GLU A 31 9.33 11.48 -2.57
C GLU A 31 7.87 10.99 -2.54
N ILE A 32 7.64 9.67 -2.43
CA ILE A 32 6.30 9.09 -2.31
C ILE A 32 5.57 9.69 -1.10
N MET A 33 6.27 9.81 0.02
CA MET A 33 5.71 10.29 1.28
C MET A 33 5.39 11.80 1.28
N LYS A 34 5.86 12.56 0.29
CA LYS A 34 5.40 13.95 0.08
C LYS A 34 3.97 14.03 -0.40
N PHE A 35 3.43 12.95 -0.98
CA PHE A 35 2.06 12.92 -1.49
C PHE A 35 1.08 12.54 -0.37
N PRO A 36 0.23 13.47 0.09
CA PRO A 36 -0.72 13.17 1.15
C PRO A 36 -1.73 12.12 0.68
N GLY A 37 -1.96 11.12 1.53
CA GLY A 37 -2.90 10.03 1.27
C GLY A 37 -2.31 8.81 0.58
N CYS A 38 -1.00 8.75 0.29
CA CYS A 38 -0.37 7.55 -0.28
C CYS A 38 -0.59 6.30 0.60
N ILE A 39 -0.40 6.43 1.91
CA ILE A 39 -0.63 5.33 2.85
C ILE A 39 -2.11 4.92 2.82
N ASN A 40 -3.04 5.87 2.89
CA ASN A 40 -4.47 5.56 2.88
C ASN A 40 -4.91 4.87 1.57
N LEU A 41 -4.36 5.29 0.43
CA LEU A 41 -4.58 4.63 -0.85
C LEU A 41 -4.09 3.17 -0.79
N ALA A 42 -2.84 2.94 -0.37
CA ALA A 42 -2.30 1.60 -0.26
C ALA A 42 -3.11 0.72 0.70
N VAL A 43 -3.47 1.25 1.88
CA VAL A 43 -4.30 0.56 2.88
C VAL A 43 -5.68 0.20 2.29
N SER A 44 -6.33 1.11 1.58
CA SER A 44 -7.63 0.82 0.94
C SER A 44 -7.55 -0.28 -0.11
N LEU A 45 -6.41 -0.39 -0.81
CA LEU A 45 -6.20 -1.37 -1.88
C LEU A 45 -5.78 -2.75 -1.37
N LEU A 46 -5.41 -2.91 -0.09
CA LEU A 46 -5.20 -4.23 0.52
C LEU A 46 -6.45 -5.12 0.42
N LYS A 47 -7.63 -4.50 0.50
CA LYS A 47 -8.94 -5.16 0.42
C LYS A 47 -9.37 -5.54 -1.00
N SER A 48 -8.65 -5.09 -2.03
CA SER A 48 -8.99 -5.38 -3.43
C SER A 48 -9.13 -6.89 -3.67
N GLU A 49 -10.05 -7.25 -4.57
CA GLU A 49 -10.23 -8.63 -5.06
C GLU A 49 -9.09 -9.03 -6.00
N SER A 50 -8.44 -8.05 -6.64
CA SER A 50 -7.28 -8.27 -7.49
C SER A 50 -6.06 -8.59 -6.62
N LYS A 51 -5.57 -9.83 -6.74
CA LYS A 51 -4.36 -10.29 -6.02
C LYS A 51 -3.14 -9.42 -6.36
N THR A 52 -2.99 -9.01 -7.62
CA THR A 52 -1.89 -8.14 -8.07
C THR A 52 -1.96 -6.76 -7.40
N THR A 53 -3.16 -6.18 -7.30
CA THR A 53 -3.38 -4.90 -6.62
C THR A 53 -3.08 -5.00 -5.11
N SER A 54 -3.60 -6.03 -4.45
CA SER A 54 -3.41 -6.25 -3.01
C SER A 54 -1.94 -6.52 -2.68
N GLU A 55 -1.24 -7.31 -3.51
CA GLU A 55 0.21 -7.54 -3.40
C GLU A 55 1.01 -6.24 -3.55
N ALA A 56 0.69 -5.43 -4.57
CA ALA A 56 1.38 -4.15 -4.78
C ALA A 56 1.18 -3.17 -3.61
N ALA A 57 -0.03 -3.13 -3.06
CA ALA A 57 -0.33 -2.35 -1.87
C ALA A 57 0.48 -2.80 -0.64
N ALA A 58 0.50 -4.11 -0.36
CA ALA A 58 1.28 -4.67 0.73
C ALA A 58 2.79 -4.45 0.53
N GLY A 59 3.27 -4.61 -0.70
CA GLY A 59 4.66 -4.37 -1.09
C GLY A 59 5.09 -2.93 -0.87
N LEU A 60 4.26 -1.96 -1.27
CA LEU A 60 4.52 -0.54 -1.03
C LEU A 60 4.57 -0.21 0.48
N LEU A 61 3.59 -0.69 1.25
CA LEU A 61 3.55 -0.47 2.71
C LEU A 61 4.76 -1.07 3.41
N ARG A 62 5.24 -2.24 2.96
CA ARG A 62 6.48 -2.86 3.44
C ARG A 62 7.69 -1.99 3.13
N SER A 63 7.82 -1.50 1.89
CA SER A 63 8.92 -0.62 1.49
C SER A 63 8.96 0.65 2.35
N ILE A 64 7.82 1.31 2.53
CA ILE A 64 7.70 2.51 3.37
C ILE A 64 8.08 2.21 4.83
N SER A 65 7.59 1.10 5.38
CA SER A 65 7.86 0.69 6.78
C SER A 65 9.30 0.30 7.05
N ALA A 66 10.06 -0.06 6.01
CA ALA A 66 11.49 -0.33 6.12
C ALA A 66 12.29 0.94 6.47
N VAL A 67 11.75 2.12 6.18
CA VAL A 67 12.30 3.40 6.64
C VAL A 67 11.70 3.74 8.00
N ASN A 68 12.54 3.71 9.04
CA ASN A 68 12.12 3.91 10.44
C ASN A 68 11.29 5.18 10.67
N LEU A 69 11.55 6.25 9.90
CA LEU A 69 10.81 7.51 9.96
C LEU A 69 9.31 7.34 9.68
N TYR A 70 8.95 6.44 8.76
CA TYR A 70 7.58 6.31 8.27
C TYR A 70 6.79 5.17 8.91
N ARG A 71 7.44 4.33 9.72
CA ARG A 71 6.79 3.19 10.38
C ARG A 71 5.56 3.59 11.20
N THR A 72 5.67 4.67 11.98
CA THR A 72 4.55 5.18 12.78
C THR A 72 3.42 5.75 11.92
N SER A 73 3.76 6.32 10.76
CA SER A 73 2.75 6.81 9.80
C SER A 73 1.97 5.66 9.18
N VAL A 74 2.66 4.57 8.84
CA VAL A 74 2.04 3.35 8.31
C VAL A 74 1.12 2.71 9.36
N SER A 75 1.55 2.60 10.62
CA SER A 75 0.69 2.08 11.68
C SER A 75 -0.51 2.97 11.96
N ALA A 76 -0.34 4.30 11.97
CA ALA A 76 -1.42 5.24 12.20
C ALA A 76 -2.46 5.25 11.05
N GLY A 77 -2.03 4.87 9.84
CA GLY A 77 -2.93 4.72 8.68
C GLY A 77 -3.79 3.46 8.70
N GLY A 78 -3.74 2.64 9.75
CA GLY A 78 -4.55 1.41 9.85
C GLY A 78 -3.97 0.19 9.12
N ALA A 79 -2.74 0.28 8.61
CA ALA A 79 -2.13 -0.81 7.85
C ALA A 79 -2.00 -2.12 8.64
N ILE A 80 -1.82 -2.04 9.97
CA ILE A 80 -1.69 -3.25 10.81
C ILE A 80 -2.98 -4.07 10.75
N GLU A 81 -4.14 -3.44 10.96
CA GLU A 81 -5.43 -4.10 10.96
C GLU A 81 -5.75 -4.73 9.60
N GLU A 82 -5.51 -3.98 8.52
CA GLU A 82 -5.76 -4.45 7.16
C GLU A 82 -4.81 -5.59 6.73
N ILE A 83 -3.53 -5.53 7.09
CA ILE A 83 -2.57 -6.62 6.80
C ILE A 83 -2.95 -7.88 7.60
N THR A 84 -3.34 -7.74 8.87
CA THR A 84 -3.82 -8.88 9.66
C THR A 84 -5.08 -9.47 9.03
N GLY A 85 -6.03 -8.64 8.61
CA GLY A 85 -7.23 -9.09 7.88
C GLY A 85 -6.90 -9.82 6.57
N LEU A 86 -5.92 -9.32 5.80
CA LEU A 86 -5.46 -9.96 4.58
C LEU A 86 -4.86 -11.35 4.84
N LEU A 87 -4.03 -11.48 5.87
CA LEU A 87 -3.45 -12.77 6.28
C LEU A 87 -4.56 -13.76 6.67
N SER A 88 -5.54 -13.34 7.46
CA SER A 88 -6.68 -14.18 7.84
C SER A 88 -7.50 -14.64 6.63
N ARG A 89 -7.76 -13.75 5.65
CA ARG A 89 -8.48 -14.10 4.41
C ARG A 89 -7.70 -15.06 3.52
N SER A 90 -6.39 -14.85 3.40
CA SER A 90 -5.53 -15.70 2.57
C SER A 90 -5.42 -17.12 3.10
N VAL A 91 -5.43 -17.30 4.43
CA VAL A 91 -5.37 -18.63 5.05
C VAL A 91 -6.67 -19.41 4.83
N VAL A 92 -7.83 -18.73 4.85
CA VAL A 92 -9.15 -19.37 4.66
C VAL A 92 -9.40 -19.80 3.21
N CYS A 93 -8.69 -19.23 2.23
CA CYS A 93 -8.88 -19.55 0.81
C CYS A 93 -7.90 -20.63 0.29
N ALA A 94 -7.11 -21.24 1.18
CA ALA A 94 -6.10 -22.25 0.85
C ALA A 94 -6.53 -23.70 1.16
N GLU A 95 -7.83 -23.93 1.41
CA GLU A 95 -8.42 -25.25 1.65
C GLU A 95 -9.22 -25.76 0.43
#